data_AF-A0A963IPT9-F1
#
_entry.id   AF-A0A963IPT9-F1
#
_cell.length_a   1.000
_cell.length_b   1.000
_cell.length_c   1.000
_cell.angle_alpha   90.00
_cell.angle_beta   90.00
_cell.angle_gamma   90.00
#
_symmetry.space_group_name_H-M   'P 1'
#
loop_
_entity.id
_entity.type
_entity.pdbx_description
1 polymer ?
#
loop_
_entity_poly.entity_id
_entity_poly.type
_entity_poly.pdbx_seq_one_letter_code
_entity_poly.pdbx_strand_id
1 'polypeptide(L)'
;LQIGTLSERRFSPEEAKSLLLKSRGKRYCPVVIDALVDLLGAPREDPGDALRVPVDQLKVGMVLARDLMARDGTLLLAADYLLEANLVREIQTYAQRESLSLVLHIRRDSAPH
;
A
#
# COMPACT_ATOMS: atom_id res chain seq x y z
N LEU A 1 -14.46 -10.88 24.62
CA LEU A 1 -14.07 -9.51 24.23
C LEU A 1 -12.55 -9.43 24.29
N GLN A 2 -11.85 -9.72 23.19
CA GLN A 2 -10.39 -9.59 23.16
C GLN A 2 -10.05 -8.18 22.65
N ILE A 3 -9.44 -7.40 23.52
CA ILE A 3 -9.05 -6.01 23.29
C ILE A 3 -7.85 -6.03 22.34
N GLY A 4 -8.01 -5.46 21.15
CA GLY A 4 -6.92 -5.28 20.19
C GLY A 4 -5.95 -4.24 20.72
N THR A 5 -4.94 -4.67 21.46
CA THR A 5 -3.84 -3.79 21.87
C THR A 5 -2.75 -3.83 20.80
N LEU A 6 -2.48 -2.69 20.17
CA LEU A 6 -1.25 -2.53 19.41
C LEU A 6 -0.08 -2.69 20.38
N SER A 7 0.90 -3.52 20.04
CA SER A 7 2.14 -3.58 20.82
C SER A 7 2.84 -2.23 20.79
N GLU A 8 3.31 -1.77 21.95
CA GLU A 8 4.06 -0.52 22.12
C GLU A 8 5.40 -0.54 21.36
N ARG A 9 5.89 -1.73 21.00
CA ARG A 9 7.07 -1.94 20.16
C ARG A 9 6.68 -2.20 18.70
N ARG A 10 7.33 -1.46 17.79
CA ARG A 10 7.36 -1.81 16.37
C ARG A 10 8.23 -3.05 16.19
N PHE A 11 7.63 -4.11 15.66
CA PHE A 11 8.34 -5.31 15.25
C PHE A 11 8.76 -5.21 13.79
N SER A 12 9.92 -5.78 13.47
CA SER A 12 10.29 -6.05 12.08
C SER A 12 9.31 -7.09 11.49
N PRO A 13 9.08 -7.10 10.15
CA PRO A 13 8.15 -8.04 9.53
C PRO A 13 8.44 -9.51 9.87
N GLU A 14 9.72 -9.90 9.98
CA GLU A 14 10.14 -11.24 10.39
C GLU A 14 9.83 -11.54 11.87
N GLU A 15 10.07 -10.58 12.76
CA GLU A 15 9.80 -10.72 14.20
C GLU A 15 8.29 -10.82 14.45
N ALA A 16 7.49 -10.00 13.76
CA ALA A 16 6.03 -10.05 13.82
C ALA A 16 5.50 -11.42 13.34
N LYS A 17 6.04 -11.93 12.23
CA LYS A 17 5.68 -13.27 11.69
C LYS A 17 6.03 -14.38 12.69
N SER A 18 7.21 -14.32 13.30
CA SER A 18 7.63 -15.28 14.34
C SER A 18 6.71 -15.25 15.55
N LEU A 19 6.27 -14.06 15.98
CA LEU A 19 5.36 -13.90 17.11
C LEU A 19 3.96 -14.44 16.82
N LEU A 20 3.45 -14.23 15.61
CA LEU A 20 2.17 -14.79 15.14
C LEU A 20 2.21 -16.32 15.12
N LEU A 21 3.28 -16.90 14.57
CA LEU A 21 3.50 -18.35 14.56
C LEU A 21 3.63 -18.94 15.97
N LYS A 22 4.34 -18.28 16.88
CA LYS A 22 4.45 -18.71 18.29
C LYS A 22 3.12 -18.63 19.05
N SER A 23 2.22 -17.76 18.61
CA SER A 23 0.90 -17.55 19.19
C SER A 23 -0.20 -18.42 18.56
N ARG A 24 0.15 -19.19 17.51
CA ARG A 24 -0.71 -20.13 16.78
C ARG A 24 -1.27 -21.20 17.73
N GLY A 25 -2.59 -21.39 17.74
CA GLY A 25 -3.27 -22.38 18.58
C GLY A 25 -3.43 -21.99 20.06
N LYS A 26 -2.90 -20.83 20.50
CA LYS A 26 -3.13 -20.29 21.86
C LYS A 26 -4.04 -19.08 21.86
N ARG A 27 -3.63 -18.01 21.15
CA ARG A 27 -4.41 -16.76 21.01
C ARG A 27 -5.09 -16.61 19.65
N TYR A 28 -4.63 -17.35 18.65
CA TYR A 28 -5.12 -17.26 17.28
C TYR A 28 -5.41 -18.64 16.71
N CYS A 29 -6.48 -18.76 15.94
CA CYS A 29 -6.82 -20.01 15.25
C CYS A 29 -5.70 -20.40 14.28
N PRO A 30 -5.25 -21.67 14.28
CA PRO A 30 -4.13 -22.11 13.45
C PRO A 30 -4.36 -21.89 11.97
N VAL A 31 -5.56 -22.20 11.47
CA VAL A 31 -5.95 -22.02 10.06
C VAL A 31 -5.80 -20.57 9.59
N VAL A 32 -6.12 -19.60 10.45
CA VAL A 32 -6.02 -18.17 10.11
C VAL A 32 -4.57 -17.72 10.05
N ILE A 33 -3.73 -18.19 10.98
CA ILE A 33 -2.30 -17.86 10.99
C ILE A 33 -1.58 -18.49 9.81
N ASP A 34 -1.91 -19.74 9.47
CA ASP A 34 -1.32 -20.43 8.33
C ASP A 34 -1.69 -19.74 7.01
N ALA A 35 -2.97 -19.37 6.82
CA ALA A 35 -3.41 -18.60 5.65
C ALA A 35 -2.76 -17.19 5.57
N LEU A 36 -2.59 -16.51 6.71
CA LEU A 36 -1.91 -15.22 6.76
C LEU A 36 -0.41 -15.33 6.44
N VAL A 37 0.25 -16.37 6.94
CA VAL A 37 1.67 -16.65 6.67
C VAL A 37 1.90 -17.00 5.22
N ASP A 38 0.96 -17.73 4.61
CA ASP A 38 0.95 -18.05 3.19
C ASP A 38 0.77 -16.77 2.35
N LEU A 39 -0.22 -15.93 2.67
CA LEU A 39 -0.43 -14.63 2.01
C LEU A 39 0.78 -13.68 2.13
N LEU A 40 1.45 -13.68 3.28
CA LEU A 40 2.66 -12.88 3.52
C LEU A 40 3.91 -13.46 2.86
N GLY A 41 3.91 -14.76 2.56
CA GLY A 41 5.00 -15.49 1.90
C GLY A 41 4.83 -15.58 0.39
N ALA A 42 3.60 -15.46 -0.10
CA ALA A 42 3.32 -15.25 -1.50
C ALA A 42 4.12 -14.03 -1.95
N PRO A 43 4.86 -14.10 -3.08
CA PRO A 43 5.27 -12.90 -3.76
C PRO A 43 3.98 -12.11 -3.93
N ARG A 44 3.88 -10.96 -3.24
CA ARG A 44 2.91 -9.96 -3.65
C ARG A 44 3.19 -9.83 -5.13
N GLU A 45 2.19 -10.06 -5.96
CA GLU A 45 2.19 -9.52 -7.30
C GLU A 45 2.37 -8.01 -7.09
N ASP A 46 3.63 -7.56 -6.96
CA ASP A 46 4.05 -6.38 -7.65
C ASP A 46 3.54 -6.62 -9.04
N PRO A 47 2.50 -5.87 -9.48
CA PRO A 47 2.31 -5.77 -10.90
C PRO A 47 3.67 -5.30 -11.38
N GLY A 48 4.49 -6.23 -11.89
CA GLY A 48 5.90 -6.02 -12.25
C GLY A 48 6.06 -4.99 -13.36
N ASP A 49 4.94 -4.39 -13.73
CA ASP A 49 4.68 -3.41 -14.74
C ASP A 49 4.20 -2.08 -14.12
N ALA A 50 4.40 -1.85 -12.83
CA ALA A 50 4.11 -0.57 -12.18
C ALA A 50 5.37 0.30 -12.06
N LEU A 51 5.39 1.41 -12.78
CA LEU A 51 6.38 2.48 -12.64
C LEU A 51 6.14 3.23 -11.33
N ARG A 52 7.20 3.38 -10.53
CA ARG A 52 7.19 4.27 -9.35
C ARG A 52 7.45 5.69 -9.81
N VAL A 53 6.42 6.52 -9.78
CA VAL A 53 6.48 7.92 -10.22
C VAL A 53 6.27 8.82 -9.00
N PRO A 54 7.22 9.70 -8.65
CA PRO A 54 7.00 10.68 -7.60
C PRO A 54 5.90 11.67 -8.05
N VAL A 55 5.17 12.22 -7.08
CA VAL A 55 4.06 13.16 -7.32
C VAL A 55 4.44 14.34 -8.23
N ASP A 56 5.68 14.82 -8.13
CA ASP A 56 6.23 15.91 -8.97
C ASP A 56 6.41 15.54 -10.46
N GLN A 57 6.45 14.24 -10.77
CA GLN A 57 6.61 13.72 -12.14
C GLN A 57 5.31 13.12 -12.70
N LEU A 58 4.19 13.27 -11.98
CA LEU A 58 2.89 12.82 -12.48
C LEU A 58 2.50 13.59 -13.75
N LYS A 59 2.04 12.84 -14.75
CA LYS A 59 1.54 13.38 -16.01
C LYS A 59 0.09 12.97 -16.21
N VAL A 60 -0.63 13.83 -16.94
CA VAL A 60 -2.00 13.56 -17.36
C VAL A 60 -2.01 12.35 -18.31
N GLY A 61 -2.98 11.45 -18.13
CA GLY A 61 -3.14 10.23 -18.92
C GLY A 61 -2.52 8.97 -18.30
N MET A 62 -1.77 9.11 -17.19
CA MET A 62 -1.27 7.96 -16.44
C MET A 62 -2.40 7.22 -15.72
N VAL A 63 -2.27 5.90 -15.54
CA VAL A 63 -3.25 5.08 -14.81
C VAL A 63 -2.61 4.48 -13.56
N LEU A 64 -3.29 4.57 -12.41
CA LEU A 64 -2.84 3.96 -11.17
C LEU A 64 -2.81 2.42 -11.28
N ALA A 65 -1.67 1.83 -10.95
CA ALA A 65 -1.50 0.38 -10.88
C ALA A 65 -1.98 -0.21 -9.55
N ARG A 66 -2.12 0.62 -8.51
CA ARG A 66 -2.52 0.23 -7.15
C ARG A 66 -3.27 1.37 -6.47
N ASP A 67 -4.03 1.03 -5.44
CA ASP A 67 -4.68 1.99 -4.56
C ASP A 67 -3.68 2.99 -3.97
N LEU A 68 -3.99 4.28 -4.08
CA LEU A 68 -3.29 5.36 -3.40
C LEU A 68 -3.93 5.59 -2.05
N MET A 69 -3.17 5.39 -0.98
CA MET A 69 -3.60 5.64 0.38
C MET A 69 -2.90 6.86 0.96
N ALA A 70 -3.64 7.64 1.73
CA ALA A 70 -3.10 8.71 2.57
C ALA A 70 -2.34 8.12 3.77
N ARG A 71 -1.60 8.99 4.46
CA ARG A 71 -0.77 8.59 5.62
C ARG A 71 -1.59 8.05 6.79
N ASP A 72 -2.84 8.49 6.91
CA ASP A 72 -3.80 8.04 7.90
C ASP A 72 -4.49 6.71 7.54
N GLY A 73 -4.20 6.16 6.36
CA GLY A 73 -4.80 4.93 5.83
C GLY A 73 -6.10 5.16 5.05
N THR A 74 -6.51 6.40 4.83
CA THR A 74 -7.67 6.72 3.99
C THR A 74 -7.36 6.43 2.53
N LEU A 75 -8.26 5.74 1.83
CA LEU A 75 -8.16 5.54 0.38
C LEU A 75 -8.37 6.87 -0.33
N LEU A 76 -7.34 7.41 -0.96
CA LEU A 76 -7.41 8.63 -1.77
C LEU A 76 -7.92 8.31 -3.18
N LEU A 77 -7.33 7.28 -3.79
CA LEU A 77 -7.71 6.81 -5.12
C LEU A 77 -7.62 5.29 -5.21
N ALA A 78 -8.57 4.70 -5.91
CA ALA A 78 -8.52 3.29 -6.25
C ALA A 78 -7.52 3.00 -7.38
N ALA A 79 -7.11 1.75 -7.50
CA ALA A 79 -6.41 1.23 -8.67
C ALA A 79 -7.22 1.43 -9.96
N ASP A 80 -6.53 1.39 -11.11
CA ASP A 80 -7.08 1.60 -12.46
C ASP A 80 -7.74 2.97 -12.71
N TYR A 81 -7.48 3.94 -11.83
CA TYR A 81 -7.97 5.30 -12.00
C TYR A 81 -7.09 6.12 -12.96
N LEU A 82 -7.72 6.81 -13.91
CA LEU A 82 -7.05 7.70 -14.87
C LEU A 82 -6.70 9.04 -14.23
N LEU A 83 -5.41 9.40 -14.27
CA LEU A 83 -4.91 10.68 -13.80
C LEU A 83 -5.21 11.77 -14.83
N GLU A 84 -6.37 12.41 -14.68
CA GLU A 84 -6.75 13.58 -15.46
C GLU A 84 -6.08 14.88 -14.94
N ALA A 85 -6.11 15.95 -15.75
CA ALA A 85 -5.43 17.21 -15.42
C ALA A 85 -5.86 17.82 -14.07
N ASN A 86 -7.15 17.74 -13.72
CA ASN A 86 -7.66 18.22 -12.44
C ASN A 86 -7.11 17.38 -11.28
N LEU A 87 -7.15 16.06 -11.44
CA LEU A 87 -6.75 15.12 -10.40
C LEU A 87 -5.25 15.17 -10.11
N VAL A 88 -4.41 15.24 -11.15
CA VAL A 88 -2.95 15.43 -10.99
C VAL A 88 -2.67 16.69 -10.17
N ARG A 89 -3.37 17.78 -10.48
CA ARG A 89 -3.22 19.05 -9.74
C ARG A 89 -3.68 18.92 -8.29
N GLU A 90 -4.79 18.25 -8.03
CA GLU A 90 -5.27 18.00 -6.66
C GLU A 90 -4.27 17.18 -5.85
N ILE A 91 -3.75 16.09 -6.41
CA ILE A 91 -2.75 15.23 -5.74
C ILE A 91 -1.45 16.01 -5.48
N GLN A 92 -0.97 16.80 -6.45
CA GLN A 92 0.20 17.66 -6.25
C GLN A 92 -0.04 18.72 -5.19
N THR A 93 -1.21 19.37 -5.20
CA THR A 93 -1.59 20.37 -4.20
C THR A 93 -1.68 19.75 -2.81
N TYR A 94 -2.26 18.55 -2.70
CA TYR A 94 -2.33 17.79 -1.47
C TYR A 94 -0.93 17.44 -0.94
N ALA A 95 -0.07 16.88 -1.79
CA ALA A 95 1.30 16.54 -1.43
C ALA A 95 2.11 17.77 -0.98
N GLN A 96 1.95 18.91 -1.66
CA GLN A 96 2.61 20.16 -1.27
C GLN A 96 2.08 20.71 0.06
N ARG A 97 0.75 20.71 0.26
CA ARG A 97 0.13 21.17 1.51
C ARG A 97 0.57 20.36 2.72
N GLU A 98 0.68 19.04 2.56
CA GLU A 98 1.12 18.15 3.63
C GLU A 98 2.65 17.96 3.68
N SER A 99 3.40 18.57 2.77
CA SER A 99 4.84 18.38 2.60
C SER A 99 5.23 16.89 2.53
N LEU A 100 4.39 16.10 1.84
CA LEU A 100 4.56 14.66 1.68
C LEU A 100 5.22 14.34 0.34
N SER A 101 6.30 13.57 0.38
CA SER A 101 6.88 12.94 -0.81
C SER A 101 6.10 11.68 -1.17
N LEU A 102 4.97 11.85 -1.84
CA LEU A 102 4.15 10.72 -2.32
C LEU A 102 4.77 10.09 -3.57
N VAL A 103 4.84 8.76 -3.57
CA VAL A 103 5.28 7.95 -4.72
C VAL A 103 4.11 7.09 -5.15
N LEU A 104 3.67 7.27 -6.40
CA LEU A 104 2.54 6.57 -6.98
C LEU A 104 3.04 5.41 -7.84
N HIS A 105 2.26 4.33 -7.86
CA HIS A 105 2.50 3.20 -8.74
C HIS A 105 1.63 3.37 -10.00
N ILE A 106 2.25 3.57 -11.15
CA ILE A 106 1.59 3.85 -12.45
C ILE A 106 1.75 2.66 -13.38
N ARG A 107 0.69 2.24 -14.09
CA ARG A 107 0.77 1.17 -15.09
C ARG A 107 1.70 1.58 -16.22
N ARG A 108 2.69 0.74 -16.54
CA ARG A 108 3.68 1.00 -17.60
C ARG A 108 3.05 1.12 -18.99
N ASP A 109 1.98 0.37 -19.24
CA ASP A 109 1.16 0.46 -20.46
C ASP A 109 0.52 1.86 -20.67
N SER A 110 0.33 2.64 -19.59
CA SER A 110 -0.28 3.97 -19.65
C SER A 110 0.73 5.13 -19.59
N ALA A 111 2.02 4.84 -19.44
CA ALA A 111 3.03 5.89 -19.38
C ALA A 111 3.31 6.40 -20.81
N PRO A 112 3.12 7.70 -21.09
CA PRO A 112 3.43 8.24 -22.41
C PRO A 112 4.95 8.12 -22.67
N HIS A 113 5.28 7.52 -23.83
CA HIS A 113 6.64 7.39 -24.36
C HIS A 113 7.35 8.74 -24.54
#